data_AF-A0A2N1ZES8-F1
#
_entry.id   AF-A0A2N1ZES8-F1
#
_cell.length_a   1.000
_cell.length_b   1.000
_cell.length_c   1.000
_cell.angle_alpha   90.00
_cell.angle_beta   90.00
_cell.angle_gamma   90.00
#
_symmetry.space_group_name_H-M   'P 1'
#
loop_
_entity.id
_entity.type
_entity.pdbx_description
1 polymer ?
#
loop_
_entity_poly.entity_id
_entity_poly.type
_entity_poly.pdbx_seq_one_letter_code
_entity_poly.pdbx_strand_id
1 'polypeptide(L)'
;MERFLENLMYSARWILAPIYLGLSLALFALAVKFFQEVIHLMPKLLSIGEADLILVVLSLVDMALVGGLLVMVMISGYENFVSQLDIDDGKEKLSWLGKMDSGSLKMKVAASIVAISSIHLLKVFMNAQNIDNEKMMWYVIIHMTFVVSAFGMGLLDRMSKTEKSSEIVS
;
A
#
# COMPACT_ATOMS: atom_id res chain seq x y z
N MET A 1 -24.00 -3.82 -26.33
CA MET A 1 -23.33 -3.90 -25.03
C MET A 1 -21.82 -3.67 -25.16
N GLU A 2 -21.15 -4.28 -26.14
CA GLU A 2 -19.69 -4.09 -26.40
C GLU A 2 -19.28 -2.61 -26.57
N ARG A 3 -20.00 -1.83 -27.39
CA ARG A 3 -19.74 -0.38 -27.56
C ARG A 3 -19.86 0.47 -26.29
N PHE A 4 -20.68 0.05 -25.32
CA PHE A 4 -20.80 0.76 -24.04
C PHE A 4 -19.59 0.46 -23.15
N LEU A 5 -19.14 -0.80 -23.13
CA LEU A 5 -17.93 -1.21 -22.40
C LEU A 5 -16.65 -0.61 -23.01
N GLU A 6 -16.54 -0.54 -24.33
CA GLU A 6 -15.45 0.14 -25.03
C GLU A 6 -15.40 1.63 -24.66
N ASN A 7 -16.51 2.35 -24.78
CA ASN A 7 -16.56 3.77 -24.41
C ASN A 7 -16.24 3.98 -22.92
N LEU A 8 -16.69 3.08 -22.03
CA LEU A 8 -16.40 3.16 -20.60
C LEU A 8 -14.92 2.89 -20.31
N MET A 9 -14.27 1.96 -21.02
CA MET A 9 -12.81 1.74 -20.96
C MET A 9 -12.01 2.93 -21.51
N TYR A 10 -12.43 3.53 -22.63
CA TYR A 10 -11.78 4.74 -23.17
C TYR A 10 -11.97 5.94 -22.25
N SER A 11 -13.15 6.12 -21.63
CA SER A 11 -13.40 7.17 -20.64
C SER A 11 -12.64 6.95 -19.33
N ALA A 12 -12.34 5.71 -18.94
CA ALA A 12 -11.56 5.42 -17.74
C ALA A 12 -10.13 6.00 -17.79
N ARG A 13 -9.52 6.11 -19.00
CA ARG A 13 -8.23 6.79 -19.19
C ARG A 13 -8.24 8.24 -18.70
N TRP A 14 -9.36 8.95 -18.91
CA TRP A 14 -9.50 10.34 -18.48
C TRP A 14 -9.66 10.48 -16.96
N ILE A 15 -10.20 9.47 -16.27
CA ILE A 15 -10.26 9.44 -14.80
C ILE A 15 -8.88 9.11 -14.20
N LEU A 16 -8.09 8.28 -14.89
CA LEU A 16 -6.73 7.92 -14.46
C LEU A 16 -5.77 9.13 -14.48
N ALA A 17 -5.91 10.05 -15.44
CA ALA A 17 -5.06 11.23 -15.55
C ALA A 17 -5.01 12.12 -14.28
N PRO A 18 -6.14 12.61 -13.71
CA PRO A 18 -6.12 13.40 -12.48
C PRO A 18 -5.66 12.58 -11.26
N ILE A 19 -5.90 11.27 -11.23
CA ILE A 19 -5.39 10.39 -10.16
C ILE A 19 -3.85 10.35 -10.17
N TYR A 20 -3.23 10.10 -11.33
CA TYR A 20 -1.77 10.10 -11.43
C TYR A 20 -1.16 11.47 -11.16
N LEU A 21 -1.84 12.55 -11.54
CA LEU A 21 -1.43 13.91 -11.17
C LEU A 21 -1.46 14.11 -9.64
N GLY A 22 -2.52 13.65 -8.98
CA GLY A 22 -2.61 13.65 -7.51
C GLY A 22 -1.50 12.83 -6.84
N LEU A 23 -1.22 11.62 -7.34
CA LEU A 23 -0.13 10.77 -6.84
C LEU A 23 1.25 11.42 -7.03
N SER A 24 1.45 12.12 -8.16
CA SER A 24 2.69 12.84 -8.44
C SER A 24 2.88 14.03 -7.48
N LEU A 25 1.81 14.78 -7.20
CA LEU A 25 1.81 15.85 -6.20
C LEU A 25 2.06 15.31 -4.79
N ALA A 26 1.48 14.16 -4.44
CA ALA A 26 1.72 13.51 -3.15
C ALA A 26 3.18 13.08 -3.00
N LEU A 27 3.78 12.50 -4.05
CA LEU A 27 5.19 12.15 -4.07
C LEU A 27 6.09 13.40 -3.92
N PHE A 28 5.74 14.49 -4.60
CA PHE A 28 6.45 15.76 -4.46
C PHE A 28 6.35 16.33 -3.04
N ALA A 29 5.16 16.35 -2.45
CA ALA A 29 4.95 16.80 -1.07
C ALA A 29 5.75 15.95 -0.07
N LEU A 30 5.80 14.64 -0.28
CA LEU A 30 6.58 13.72 0.53
C LEU A 30 8.09 14.00 0.41
N ALA A 31 8.58 14.25 -0.81
CA ALA A 31 9.98 14.64 -1.03
C ALA A 31 10.32 15.96 -0.30
N VAL A 32 9.44 16.97 -0.39
CA VAL A 32 9.62 18.24 0.35
C VAL A 32 9.69 17.97 1.86
N LYS A 33 8.80 17.13 2.40
CA LYS A 33 8.82 16.79 3.83
C LYS A 33 10.07 16.01 4.24
N PHE A 34 10.54 15.09 3.41
CA PHE A 34 11.78 14.36 3.65
C PHE A 34 12.96 15.32 3.78
N PHE A 35 13.15 16.22 2.81
CA PHE A 35 14.25 17.20 2.87
C PHE A 35 14.08 18.21 4.01
N GLN A 36 12.84 18.62 4.31
CA GLN A 36 12.55 19.46 5.47
C GLN A 36 13.05 18.81 6.76
N GLU A 37 12.77 17.51 6.97
CA GLU A 37 13.18 16.78 8.16
C GLU A 37 14.71 16.65 8.25
N VAL A 38 15.38 16.36 7.13
CA VAL A 38 16.86 16.34 7.04
C VAL A 38 17.45 17.68 7.44
N ILE A 39 16.92 18.79 6.91
CA ILE A 39 17.41 20.14 7.22
C ILE A 39 17.21 20.48 8.69
N HIS A 40 16.12 20.04 9.33
CA HIS A 40 15.89 20.24 10.76
C HIS A 40 16.80 19.38 11.65
N LEU A 41 17.23 18.21 11.16
CA LEU A 41 18.15 17.33 11.89
C LEU A 41 19.58 17.87 11.91
N MET A 42 20.06 18.44 10.79
CA MET A 42 21.43 18.95 10.64
C MET A 42 21.93 19.82 11.81
N PRO A 43 21.23 20.88 12.25
CA PRO A 43 21.69 21.74 13.34
C PRO A 43 21.65 21.05 14.71
N LYS A 44 20.86 19.98 14.87
CA LYS A 44 20.71 19.23 16.13
C LYS A 44 21.63 18.01 16.22
N LEU A 45 22.28 17.63 15.12
CA LEU A 45 23.01 16.36 15.00
C LEU A 45 24.06 16.14 16.09
N LEU A 46 24.70 17.20 16.58
CA LEU A 46 25.75 17.14 17.59
C LEU A 46 25.22 17.19 19.04
N SER A 47 23.94 17.51 19.24
CA SER A 47 23.33 17.72 20.56
C SER A 47 22.12 16.83 20.84
N ILE A 48 21.61 16.13 19.84
CA ILE A 48 20.51 15.17 19.94
C ILE A 48 20.97 13.87 20.61
N GLY A 49 20.13 13.27 21.45
CA GLY A 49 20.39 11.95 22.03
C GLY A 49 20.27 10.83 21.00
N GLU A 50 20.94 9.69 21.26
CA GLU A 50 20.96 8.54 20.34
C GLU A 50 19.55 8.02 20.00
N ALA A 51 18.66 7.92 21.00
CA ALA A 51 17.29 7.45 20.80
C ALA A 51 16.48 8.37 19.87
N ASP A 52 16.62 9.69 20.05
CA ASP A 52 15.93 10.69 19.24
C ASP A 52 16.48 10.71 17.80
N LEU A 53 17.79 10.52 17.62
CA LEU A 53 18.39 10.38 16.30
C LEU A 53 17.83 9.16 15.55
N ILE A 54 17.74 8.00 16.22
CA ILE A 54 17.15 6.79 15.64
C ILE A 54 15.70 7.03 15.23
N LEU A 55 14.91 7.75 16.05
CA LEU A 55 13.54 8.10 15.74
C LEU A 55 13.41 8.95 14.46
N VAL A 56 14.25 9.97 14.31
CA VAL A 56 14.26 10.80 13.10
C VAL A 56 14.65 9.98 11.88
N VAL A 57 15.66 9.12 12.00
CA VAL A 57 16.08 8.22 10.91
C VAL A 57 14.97 7.25 10.52
N LEU A 58 14.27 6.63 11.48
CA LEU A 58 13.11 5.77 11.20
C LEU A 58 11.99 6.53 10.48
N SER A 59 11.78 7.81 10.82
CA SER A 59 10.82 8.68 10.12
C SER A 59 11.21 8.93 8.66
N LEU A 60 12.49 9.19 8.40
CA LEU A 60 13.04 9.36 7.05
C LEU A 60 12.91 8.08 6.22
N VAL A 61 13.21 6.92 6.81
CA VAL A 61 13.06 5.60 6.16
C VAL A 61 11.60 5.34 5.82
N ASP A 62 10.67 5.61 6.73
CA ASP A 62 9.23 5.44 6.50
C ASP A 62 8.73 6.32 5.34
N MET A 63 9.13 7.60 5.30
CA MET A 63 8.84 8.48 4.16
C MET A 63 9.38 7.89 2.85
N ALA A 64 10.63 7.43 2.83
CA ALA A 64 11.22 6.81 1.64
C ALA A 64 10.47 5.54 1.19
N LEU A 65 10.04 4.69 2.13
CA LEU A 65 9.24 3.49 1.83
C LEU A 65 7.87 3.85 1.26
N VAL A 66 7.18 4.83 1.84
CA VAL A 66 5.89 5.33 1.33
C VAL A 66 6.06 5.93 -0.08
N GLY A 67 7.13 6.70 -0.31
CA GLY A 67 7.46 7.23 -1.64
C GLY A 67 7.71 6.13 -2.67
N GLY A 68 8.50 5.11 -2.31
CA GLY A 68 8.74 3.94 -3.17
C GLY A 68 7.46 3.16 -3.49
N LEU A 69 6.59 2.99 -2.50
CA LEU A 69 5.28 2.36 -2.70
C LEU A 69 4.39 3.18 -3.64
N LEU A 70 4.35 4.50 -3.49
CA LEU A 70 3.59 5.38 -4.40
C LEU A 70 4.07 5.23 -5.84
N VAL A 71 5.39 5.22 -6.06
CA VAL A 71 5.97 5.02 -7.40
C VAL A 71 5.60 3.64 -7.96
N MET A 72 5.70 2.59 -7.15
CA MET A 72 5.30 1.24 -7.57
C MET A 72 3.82 1.18 -7.97
N VAL A 73 2.93 1.80 -7.19
CA VAL A 73 1.50 1.89 -7.49
C VAL A 73 1.27 2.67 -8.80
N MET A 74 2.01 3.75 -9.01
CA MET A 74 1.90 4.55 -10.24
C MET A 74 2.28 3.73 -11.48
N ILE A 75 3.43 3.04 -11.44
CA ILE A 75 3.92 2.22 -12.56
C ILE A 75 2.99 1.04 -12.81
N SER A 76 2.66 0.27 -11.75
CA SER A 76 1.76 -0.89 -11.86
C SER A 76 0.38 -0.48 -12.35
N GLY A 77 -0.16 0.65 -11.88
CA GLY A 77 -1.43 1.16 -12.36
C GLY A 77 -1.36 1.52 -13.85
N TYR A 78 -0.28 2.17 -14.29
CA TYR A 78 -0.11 2.57 -15.68
C TYR A 78 -0.01 1.35 -16.61
N GLU A 79 0.79 0.36 -16.23
CA GLU A 79 0.94 -0.89 -16.99
C GLU A 79 -0.38 -1.65 -17.13
N ASN A 80 -1.13 -1.81 -16.02
CA ASN A 80 -2.36 -2.60 -16.03
C ASN A 80 -3.53 -1.91 -16.74
N PHE A 81 -3.64 -0.59 -16.64
CA PHE A 81 -4.85 0.12 -17.08
C PHE A 81 -4.65 1.06 -18.25
N VAL A 82 -3.46 1.57 -18.52
CA VAL A 82 -3.22 2.53 -19.61
C VAL A 82 -2.46 1.86 -20.76
N SER A 83 -1.39 1.14 -20.45
CA SER A 83 -0.55 0.46 -21.45
C SER A 83 -1.29 -0.66 -22.18
N GLN A 84 -2.03 -1.54 -21.46
CA GLN A 84 -2.83 -2.60 -22.09
C GLN A 84 -3.99 -2.08 -22.97
N LEU A 85 -4.46 -0.86 -22.72
CA LEU A 85 -5.46 -0.23 -23.57
C LEU A 85 -4.89 0.24 -24.92
N ASP A 86 -3.57 0.47 -25.00
CA ASP A 86 -2.88 1.06 -26.17
C ASP A 86 -2.35 0.00 -27.15
N ILE A 87 -2.42 -1.28 -26.77
CA ILE A 87 -2.05 -2.41 -27.62
C ILE A 87 -3.30 -2.88 -28.38
N ASP A 88 -3.38 -2.40 -29.64
CA ASP A 88 -4.06 -2.86 -30.87
C ASP A 88 -5.40 -3.63 -30.87
N ASP A 89 -6.11 -3.44 -31.99
CA ASP A 89 -7.55 -3.58 -32.27
C ASP A 89 -8.02 -5.03 -32.57
N GLY A 90 -7.62 -6.00 -31.74
CA GLY A 90 -7.78 -7.43 -32.05
C GLY A 90 -8.35 -8.31 -30.92
N LYS A 91 -9.68 -8.32 -30.78
CA LYS A 91 -10.58 -9.42 -30.31
C LYS A 91 -10.28 -10.30 -29.08
N GLU A 92 -9.23 -10.11 -28.28
CA GLU A 92 -8.96 -10.99 -27.11
C GLU A 92 -8.93 -10.28 -25.73
N LYS A 93 -9.47 -9.06 -25.61
CA LYS A 93 -9.51 -8.31 -24.33
C LYS A 93 -10.50 -8.86 -23.27
N LEU A 94 -11.33 -9.86 -23.56
CA LEU A 94 -12.37 -10.33 -22.63
C LEU A 94 -11.98 -11.53 -21.74
N SER A 95 -10.91 -12.28 -22.06
CA SER A 95 -10.57 -13.49 -21.30
C SER A 95 -9.81 -13.22 -19.99
N TRP A 96 -9.14 -12.07 -19.87
CA TRP A 96 -8.29 -11.73 -18.72
C TRP A 96 -9.04 -11.08 -17.55
N LEU A 97 -10.12 -10.32 -17.84
CA LEU A 97 -10.96 -9.67 -16.84
C LEU A 97 -11.75 -10.68 -15.97
N GLY A 98 -12.04 -11.86 -16.52
CA GLY A 98 -12.67 -12.97 -15.79
C GLY A 98 -11.74 -13.73 -14.84
N LYS A 99 -10.42 -13.45 -14.86
CA LYS A 99 -9.40 -14.10 -14.03
C LYS A 99 -8.75 -13.15 -13.02
N MET A 100 -9.36 -12.00 -12.71
CA MET A 100 -8.95 -11.20 -11.56
C MET A 100 -9.27 -11.98 -10.28
N ASP A 101 -8.27 -12.73 -9.82
CA ASP A 101 -8.27 -13.47 -8.57
C ASP A 101 -8.37 -12.49 -7.39
N SER A 102 -9.61 -12.13 -7.04
CA SER A 102 -9.94 -11.27 -5.90
C SER A 102 -9.35 -11.79 -4.58
N GLY A 103 -9.00 -13.09 -4.48
CA GLY A 103 -8.30 -13.68 -3.34
C GLY A 103 -6.90 -13.10 -3.18
N SER A 104 -6.10 -13.09 -4.25
CA SER A 104 -4.74 -12.52 -4.22
C SER A 104 -4.71 -11.02 -3.87
N LEU A 105 -5.71 -10.24 -4.31
CA LEU A 105 -5.79 -8.81 -4.01
C LEU A 105 -6.14 -8.56 -2.54
N LYS A 106 -7.10 -9.30 -1.98
CA LYS A 106 -7.49 -9.22 -0.56
C LYS A 106 -6.29 -9.51 0.36
N MET A 107 -5.51 -10.54 0.05
CA MET A 107 -4.31 -10.90 0.83
C MET A 107 -3.21 -9.84 0.76
N LYS A 108 -2.95 -9.28 -0.42
CA LYS A 108 -1.94 -8.21 -0.59
C LYS A 108 -2.31 -6.96 0.20
N VAL A 109 -3.58 -6.55 0.17
CA VAL A 109 -4.06 -5.39 0.93
C VAL A 109 -3.96 -5.63 2.44
N ALA A 110 -4.38 -6.81 2.92
CA ALA A 110 -4.29 -7.15 4.35
C ALA A 110 -2.83 -7.15 4.85
N ALA A 111 -1.91 -7.73 4.08
CA ALA A 111 -0.48 -7.74 4.42
C ALA A 111 0.11 -6.31 4.51
N SER A 112 -0.24 -5.42 3.56
CA SER A 112 0.21 -4.03 3.59
C SER A 112 -0.32 -3.25 4.81
N ILE A 113 -1.58 -3.45 5.19
CA ILE A 113 -2.18 -2.80 6.38
C ILE A 113 -1.45 -3.24 7.66
N VAL A 114 -1.19 -4.54 7.81
CA VAL A 114 -0.45 -5.08 8.96
C VAL A 114 0.97 -4.52 9.02
N ALA A 115 1.67 -4.44 7.88
CA ALA A 115 3.02 -3.90 7.81
C ALA A 115 3.08 -2.42 8.24
N ILE A 116 2.20 -1.59 7.68
CA ILE A 116 2.14 -0.15 8.03
C ILE A 116 1.79 0.04 9.51
N SER A 117 0.83 -0.73 10.02
CA SER A 117 0.46 -0.69 11.44
C SER A 117 1.60 -1.12 12.36
N SER A 118 2.43 -2.08 11.95
CA SER A 118 3.61 -2.53 12.71
C SER A 118 4.66 -1.42 12.85
N ILE A 119 4.94 -0.70 11.76
CA ILE A 119 5.88 0.44 11.76
C ILE A 119 5.37 1.55 12.69
N HIS A 120 4.07 1.82 12.65
CA HIS A 120 3.46 2.82 13.53
C HIS A 120 3.56 2.42 15.01
N LEU A 121 3.29 1.17 15.33
CA LEU A 121 3.40 0.67 16.70
C LEU A 121 4.85 0.76 17.23
N LEU A 122 5.84 0.50 16.37
CA LEU A 122 7.26 0.69 16.72
C LEU A 122 7.58 2.16 17.03
N LYS A 123 7.04 3.12 16.27
CA LYS A 123 7.19 4.57 16.55
C LYS A 123 6.58 4.94 17.91
N VAL A 124 5.37 4.45 18.21
CA VAL A 124 4.71 4.66 19.50
C VAL A 124 5.54 4.08 20.64
N PHE A 125 6.05 2.86 20.47
CA PHE A 125 6.88 2.18 21.47
C PHE A 125 8.20 2.93 21.74
N MET A 126 8.86 3.42 20.70
CA MET A 126 10.09 4.20 20.84
C MET A 126 9.87 5.54 21.57
N ASN A 127 8.67 6.10 21.53
CA ASN A 127 8.27 7.30 22.27
C ASN A 127 7.43 6.98 23.52
N ALA A 128 7.56 5.77 24.07
CA ALA A 128 6.70 5.25 25.13
C ALA A 128 6.64 6.13 26.38
N GLN A 129 7.74 6.78 26.76
CA GLN A 129 7.80 7.62 27.95
C GLN A 129 6.92 8.88 27.86
N ASN A 130 6.58 9.31 26.64
CA ASN A 130 5.78 10.51 26.38
C ASN A 130 4.34 10.18 25.96
N ILE A 131 3.97 8.91 25.92
CA ILE A 131 2.65 8.44 25.49
C ILE A 131 1.98 7.76 26.66
N ASP A 132 0.73 8.14 26.91
CA ASP A 132 -0.10 7.52 27.94
C ASP A 132 -0.20 5.99 27.73
N ASN A 133 -0.02 5.23 28.80
CA ASN A 133 -0.10 3.77 28.79
C ASN A 133 -1.44 3.27 28.23
N GLU A 134 -2.55 3.97 28.51
CA GLU A 134 -3.87 3.60 27.98
C GLU A 134 -3.89 3.70 26.45
N LYS A 135 -3.32 4.76 25.89
CA LYS A 135 -3.22 4.94 24.43
C LYS A 135 -2.31 3.89 23.80
N MET A 136 -1.20 3.57 24.45
CA MET A 136 -0.28 2.53 23.99
C MET A 136 -0.95 1.16 23.94
N MET A 137 -1.74 0.83 24.96
CA MET A 137 -2.54 -0.39 24.98
C MET A 137 -3.53 -0.45 23.80
N TRP A 138 -4.22 0.66 23.50
CA TRP A 138 -5.11 0.74 22.34
C TRP A 138 -4.39 0.55 21.01
N TYR A 139 -3.18 1.11 20.84
CA TYR A 139 -2.38 0.88 19.64
C TYR A 139 -2.01 -0.60 19.46
N VAL A 140 -1.63 -1.29 20.54
CA VAL A 140 -1.36 -2.73 20.51
C VAL A 140 -2.62 -3.54 20.16
N ILE A 141 -3.76 -3.22 20.78
CA ILE A 141 -5.03 -3.92 20.53
C ILE A 141 -5.48 -3.78 19.07
N ILE A 142 -5.41 -2.56 18.52
CA ILE A 142 -5.76 -2.31 17.12
C ILE A 142 -4.83 -3.07 16.18
N HIS A 143 -3.52 -3.04 16.45
CA HIS A 143 -2.56 -3.79 15.65
C HIS A 143 -2.84 -5.29 15.67
N MET A 144 -3.09 -5.87 16.84
CA MET A 144 -3.46 -7.28 16.97
C MET A 144 -4.76 -7.61 16.22
N THR A 145 -5.73 -6.70 16.20
CA THR A 145 -6.97 -6.86 15.41
C THR A 145 -6.66 -6.99 13.91
N PHE A 146 -5.74 -6.19 13.38
CA PHE A 146 -5.31 -6.30 11.98
C PHE A 146 -4.56 -7.60 11.71
N VAL A 147 -3.65 -8.01 12.60
CA VAL A 147 -2.90 -9.27 12.47
C VAL A 147 -3.85 -10.47 12.43
N VAL A 148 -4.80 -10.54 13.37
CA VAL A 148 -5.80 -11.60 13.44
C VAL A 148 -6.68 -11.60 12.18
N SER A 149 -7.11 -10.43 11.72
CA SER A 149 -7.92 -10.30 10.50
C SER A 149 -7.17 -10.78 9.26
N ALA A 150 -5.89 -10.40 9.10
CA ALA A 150 -5.07 -10.84 7.98
C ALA A 150 -4.78 -12.35 8.02
N PHE A 151 -4.56 -12.90 9.21
CA PHE A 151 -4.37 -14.34 9.38
C PHE A 151 -5.65 -15.12 9.04
N GLY A 152 -6.82 -14.65 9.49
CA GLY A 152 -8.12 -15.24 9.15
C GLY A 152 -8.38 -15.24 7.65
N MET A 153 -8.09 -14.14 6.95
CA MET A 153 -8.17 -14.08 5.49
C MET A 153 -7.23 -15.10 4.83
N GLY A 154 -6.01 -15.27 5.34
CA GLY A 154 -5.06 -16.26 4.83
C GLY A 154 -5.50 -17.72 5.01
N LEU A 155 -6.16 -18.03 6.14
CA LEU A 155 -6.75 -19.35 6.38
C LEU A 155 -7.91 -19.64 5.43
N LEU A 156 -8.85 -18.69 5.28
CA LEU A 156 -9.99 -18.82 4.38
C LEU A 156 -9.55 -18.98 2.92
N ASP A 157 -8.51 -18.26 2.50
CA ASP A 157 -7.95 -18.37 1.14
C ASP A 157 -7.34 -19.76 0.90
N ARG A 158 -6.59 -20.34 1.86
CA ARG A 158 -6.07 -21.72 1.77
C ARG A 158 -7.18 -22.77 1.70
N MET A 159 -8.23 -22.61 2.49
CA MET A 159 -9.37 -23.54 2.46
C MET A 159 -10.08 -23.52 1.10
N SER A 160 -10.36 -22.33 0.56
CA SER A 160 -11.04 -22.22 -0.75
C SER A 160 -10.22 -22.78 -1.91
N LYS A 161 -8.87 -22.68 -1.84
CA LYS A 161 -7.96 -23.27 -2.83
C LYS A 161 -7.87 -24.79 -2.72
N THR A 162 -8.04 -25.34 -1.51
CA THR A 162 -8.02 -26.79 -1.27
C THR A 162 -9.32 -27.45 -1.76
N GLU A 163 -10.47 -26.80 -1.56
CA GLU A 163 -11.77 -27.27 -2.05
C GLU A 163 -11.83 -27.35 -3.59
N LYS A 164 -11.39 -26.28 -4.28
CA LYS A 164 -11.30 -26.27 -5.76
C LYS A 164 -10.36 -27.33 -6.33
N SER A 165 -9.34 -27.76 -5.59
CA SER A 165 -8.43 -28.83 -6.03
C SER A 165 -9.05 -30.22 -5.90
N SER A 166 -10.05 -30.40 -5.04
CA SER A 166 -10.71 -31.70 -4.81
C SER A 166 -11.80 -32.01 -5.84
N GLU A 167 -12.54 -31.00 -6.31
CA GLU A 167 -13.53 -31.13 -7.39
C GLU A 167 -12.93 -31.41 -8.78
N ILE A 168 -11.65 -31.07 -9.00
CA ILE A 168 -10.97 -31.29 -10.29
C ILE A 168 -10.42 -32.73 -10.40
N VAL A 169 -10.33 -33.47 -9.27
CA VAL A 169 -9.74 -34.81 -9.20
C VAL A 169 -10.81 -35.92 -9.07
N SER A 170 -12.09 -35.56 -8.91
CA SER A 170 -13.24 -36.48 -8.94
C SER A 170 -13.96 -36.48 -10.28
#